data_AF-A0A818LB20-F1
#
_entry.id   AF-A0A818LB20-F1
#
_cell.length_a   1.000
_cell.length_b   1.000
_cell.length_c   1.000
_cell.angle_alpha   90.00
_cell.angle_beta   90.00
_cell.angle_gamma   90.00
#
_symmetry.space_group_name_H-M   'P 1'
#
loop_
_entity.id
_entity.type
_entity.pdbx_description
1 polymer ?
#
loop_
_entity_poly.entity_id
_entity_poly.type
_entity_poly.pdbx_seq_one_letter_code
_entity_poly.pdbx_strand_id
1 'polypeptide(L)'
;MKNQQLNDQIQEDEEEKMSDSEESDEDDDNNVFDAQQRPLTDQRRQHHQQKMINNISNSVSVKVNHMIILESKILFEAKRVIDLIVAAKKLVKYVELININQVLEDKSSPRLLQCTIIRWLSLSNCLEALLKSFQPLCEIFDERQLNKERVEKTNVVLLEKIIEFLKPWKQVSTRLQTTNIPSIYVVIPGVESLKTSLQLTSNDTKLSNEKGNNY
;
A
#
# COMPACT_ATOMS: atom_id res chain seq x y z
N MET A 1 27.79 45.16 -0.12
CA MET A 1 28.17 45.69 1.20
C MET A 1 26.99 45.56 2.18
N LYS A 2 26.57 44.33 2.49
CA LYS A 2 25.51 44.00 3.46
C LYS A 2 25.78 42.62 4.08
N ASN A 3 26.99 42.43 4.60
CA ASN A 3 27.43 41.22 5.30
C ASN A 3 28.50 41.57 6.34
N GLN A 4 28.25 42.63 7.11
CA GLN A 4 29.21 43.14 8.09
C GLN A 4 28.55 43.86 9.28
N GLN A 5 27.29 43.51 9.58
CA GLN A 5 26.52 44.09 10.69
C GLN A 5 25.64 43.03 11.38
N LEU A 6 26.10 41.78 11.44
CA LEU A 6 25.40 40.69 12.14
C LEU A 6 26.33 39.83 13.01
N ASN A 7 27.47 40.39 13.42
CA ASN A 7 28.48 39.71 14.24
C ASN A 7 28.78 40.41 15.58
N ASP A 8 28.08 41.50 15.91
CA ASP A 8 28.27 42.27 17.15
C ASP A 8 27.09 42.09 18.13
N GLN A 9 26.42 40.94 18.08
CA GLN A 9 25.26 40.62 18.92
C GLN A 9 25.36 39.24 19.60
N ILE A 10 26.61 38.77 19.78
CA ILE A 10 26.96 37.56 20.53
C ILE A 10 28.16 37.91 21.40
N GLN A 11 28.01 38.88 22.30
CA GLN A 11 29.02 39.21 23.31
C GLN A 11 28.46 40.18 24.36
N GLU A 12 27.32 39.88 24.99
CA GLU A 12 26.84 40.66 26.15
C GLU A 12 25.72 39.96 26.94
N ASP A 13 25.76 38.63 27.09
CA ASP A 13 24.85 37.87 27.97
C ASP A 13 25.60 36.82 28.85
N GLU A 14 26.93 36.92 28.92
CA GLU A 14 27.75 36.16 29.88
C GLU A 14 28.32 37.14 30.91
N GLU A 15 27.53 37.50 31.91
CA GLU A 15 27.95 37.97 33.25
C GLU A 15 26.76 38.64 33.93
N GLU A 16 25.93 37.87 34.63
CA GLU A 16 25.41 38.27 35.94
C GLU A 16 24.46 37.20 36.50
N LYS A 17 24.67 36.91 37.79
CA LYS A 17 23.82 36.12 38.69
C LYS A 17 23.89 34.60 38.54
N MET A 18 24.82 33.98 39.26
CA MET A 18 24.44 32.92 40.20
C MET A 18 25.34 33.04 41.43
N SER A 19 24.76 33.66 42.45
CA SER A 19 25.25 33.73 43.82
C SER A 19 25.22 32.36 44.50
N ASP A 20 26.23 32.13 45.33
CA ASP A 20 26.32 31.22 46.46
C ASP A 20 25.02 30.53 46.90
N SER A 21 25.05 29.20 46.96
CA SER A 21 24.26 28.44 47.92
C SER A 21 25.09 27.25 48.39
N GLU A 22 25.19 27.18 49.71
CA GLU A 22 26.01 26.32 50.53
C GLU A 22 25.64 24.83 50.46
N GLU A 23 26.60 24.04 50.91
CA GLU A 23 26.52 22.64 51.33
C GLU A 23 25.18 22.22 51.97
N SER A 24 24.66 21.08 51.52
CA SER A 24 24.02 20.12 52.41
C SER A 24 24.25 18.70 51.88
N ASP A 25 25.25 18.03 52.43
CA ASP A 25 25.33 16.57 52.50
C ASP A 25 24.21 16.07 53.41
N GLU A 26 23.10 15.61 52.83
CA GLU A 26 22.19 14.68 53.50
C GLU A 26 21.97 13.48 52.57
N ASP A 27 22.53 12.35 53.01
CA ASP A 27 22.29 11.00 52.52
C ASP A 27 20.79 10.67 52.59
N ASP A 28 20.06 11.01 51.53
CA ASP A 28 18.68 10.54 51.38
C ASP A 28 18.74 9.12 50.80
N ASP A 29 18.90 8.18 51.73
CA ASP A 29 18.81 6.73 51.56
C ASP A 29 17.40 6.38 51.06
N ASN A 30 17.17 6.69 49.78
CA ASN A 30 15.97 6.39 49.03
C ASN A 30 15.91 4.87 48.84
N ASN A 31 15.52 4.19 49.92
CA ASN A 31 15.14 2.79 49.91
C ASN A 31 13.94 2.67 48.98
N VAL A 32 14.20 2.40 47.71
CA VAL A 32 13.17 1.99 46.77
C VAL A 32 12.66 0.65 47.28
N PHE A 33 11.41 0.62 47.74
CA PHE A 33 10.74 -0.58 48.23
C PHE A 33 9.97 -1.26 47.09
N ASP A 34 9.86 -2.59 47.15
CA ASP A 34 9.10 -3.34 46.14
C ASP A 34 7.58 -3.28 46.40
N ALA A 35 6.78 -3.90 45.52
CA ALA A 35 5.32 -3.97 45.65
C ALA A 35 4.83 -4.67 46.94
N GLN A 36 5.74 -5.25 47.72
CA GLN A 36 5.49 -5.87 49.03
C GLN A 36 6.22 -5.12 50.17
N GLN A 37 6.63 -3.86 49.94
CA GLN A 37 7.28 -2.97 50.90
C GLN A 37 8.59 -3.51 51.51
N ARG A 38 9.40 -4.26 50.74
CA ARG A 38 10.75 -4.70 51.19
C ARG A 38 11.86 -3.92 50.48
N PRO A 39 13.02 -3.67 51.14
CA PRO A 39 14.15 -2.99 50.52
C PRO A 39 14.58 -3.75 49.25
N LEU A 40 14.68 -3.07 48.10
CA LEU A 40 15.13 -3.73 46.86
C LEU A 40 16.59 -4.15 46.95
N THR A 41 16.83 -5.45 47.13
CA THR A 41 18.13 -6.07 46.95
C THR A 41 18.57 -5.99 45.48
N ASP A 42 19.88 -5.92 45.22
CA ASP A 42 20.43 -5.84 43.86
C ASP A 42 19.96 -6.99 42.96
N GLN A 43 19.81 -8.19 43.52
CA GLN A 43 19.25 -9.35 42.81
C GLN A 43 17.79 -9.13 42.35
N ARG A 44 16.96 -8.43 43.14
CA ARG A 44 15.57 -8.12 42.78
C ARG A 44 15.48 -7.00 41.75
N ARG A 45 16.36 -5.99 41.81
CA ARG A 45 16.50 -4.96 40.77
C ARG A 45 16.86 -5.61 39.43
N GLN A 46 17.85 -6.51 39.42
CA GLN A 46 18.25 -7.26 38.23
C GLN A 46 17.11 -8.13 37.68
N HIS A 47 16.37 -8.84 38.54
CA HIS A 47 15.25 -9.67 38.09
C HIS A 47 14.10 -8.85 37.50
N HIS A 48 13.80 -7.68 38.06
CA HIS A 48 12.79 -6.76 37.52
C HIS A 48 13.22 -6.15 36.18
N GLN A 49 14.48 -5.71 36.06
CA GLN A 49 15.06 -5.24 34.81
C GLN A 49 15.03 -6.34 33.73
N GLN A 50 15.40 -7.58 34.08
CA GLN A 50 15.34 -8.71 33.16
C GLN A 50 13.91 -9.02 32.69
N LYS A 51 12.91 -8.92 33.57
CA LYS A 51 11.49 -9.05 33.20
C LYS A 51 11.03 -7.96 32.24
N MET A 52 11.43 -6.71 32.48
CA MET A 52 11.13 -5.60 31.57
C MET A 52 11.80 -5.80 30.20
N ILE A 53 13.07 -6.19 30.17
CA ILE A 53 13.81 -6.50 28.93
C ILE A 53 13.14 -7.64 28.17
N ASN A 54 12.75 -8.73 28.85
CA ASN A 54 12.07 -9.86 28.22
C ASN A 54 10.70 -9.46 27.66
N ASN A 55 9.92 -8.63 28.38
CA ASN A 55 8.63 -8.15 27.91
C ASN A 55 8.77 -7.23 26.69
N ILE A 56 9.76 -6.33 26.70
CA ILE A 56 10.08 -5.46 25.56
C ILE A 56 10.53 -6.32 24.37
N SER A 57 11.45 -7.26 24.59
CA SER A 57 11.96 -8.17 23.56
C SER A 57 10.83 -8.99 22.92
N ASN A 58 9.90 -9.50 23.74
CA ASN A 58 8.74 -10.24 23.24
C ASN A 58 7.78 -9.32 22.46
N SER A 59 7.50 -8.11 22.95
CA SER A 59 6.66 -7.13 22.25
C SER A 59 7.24 -6.72 20.90
N VAL A 60 8.55 -6.47 20.86
CA VAL A 60 9.28 -6.13 19.63
C VAL A 60 9.29 -7.33 18.66
N SER A 61 9.59 -8.53 19.15
CA SER A 61 9.58 -9.76 18.34
C SER A 61 8.20 -10.02 17.69
N VAL A 62 7.11 -9.86 18.45
CA VAL A 62 5.74 -9.99 17.92
C VAL A 62 5.45 -8.93 16.85
N LYS A 63 5.82 -7.66 17.08
CA LYS A 63 5.63 -6.58 16.10
C LYS A 63 6.41 -6.83 14.80
N VAL A 64 7.67 -7.27 14.91
CA VAL A 64 8.53 -7.59 13.76
C VAL A 64 7.96 -8.77 12.98
N ASN A 65 7.56 -9.85 13.65
CA ASN A 65 6.94 -10.99 12.99
C ASN A 65 5.63 -10.62 12.28
N HIS A 66 4.80 -9.79 12.92
CA HIS A 66 3.56 -9.30 12.29
C HIS A 66 3.85 -8.45 11.04
N MET A 67 4.87 -7.58 11.09
CA MET A 67 5.30 -6.78 9.94
C MET A 67 5.78 -7.67 8.78
N ILE A 68 6.62 -8.66 9.04
CA ILE A 68 7.11 -9.61 8.02
C ILE A 68 5.95 -10.38 7.37
N ILE A 69 4.96 -10.80 8.15
CA ILE A 69 3.76 -11.48 7.64
C ILE A 69 2.95 -10.55 6.73
N LEU A 70 2.77 -9.29 7.12
CA LEU A 70 2.06 -8.30 6.30
C LEU A 70 2.78 -8.03 4.98
N GLU A 71 4.10 -7.79 5.02
CA GLU A 71 4.90 -7.58 3.81
C GLU A 71 4.81 -8.78 2.86
N SER A 72 4.90 -9.99 3.40
CA SER A 72 4.77 -11.23 2.62
C SER A 72 3.40 -11.36 1.95
N LYS A 73 2.32 -11.00 2.66
CA LYS A 73 0.95 -10.98 2.11
C LYS A 73 0.79 -9.94 1.00
N ILE A 74 1.32 -8.73 1.20
CA ILE A 74 1.27 -7.66 0.20
C ILE A 74 2.02 -8.08 -1.07
N LEU A 75 3.23 -8.62 -0.93
CA LEU A 75 4.03 -9.11 -2.05
C LEU A 75 3.31 -10.24 -2.81
N PHE A 76 2.66 -11.14 -2.08
CA PHE A 76 1.89 -12.23 -2.68
C PHE A 76 0.71 -11.71 -3.50
N GLU A 77 -0.10 -10.80 -2.96
CA GLU A 77 -1.24 -10.24 -3.69
C GLU A 77 -0.79 -9.37 -4.87
N ALA A 78 0.26 -8.57 -4.70
CA ALA A 78 0.85 -7.80 -5.80
C ALA A 78 1.30 -8.71 -6.95
N LYS A 79 1.95 -9.84 -6.63
CA LYS A 79 2.34 -10.83 -7.62
C LYS A 79 1.13 -11.41 -8.37
N ARG A 80 0.05 -11.76 -7.66
CA ARG A 80 -1.19 -12.26 -8.29
C ARG A 80 -1.80 -11.26 -9.27
N VAL A 81 -1.83 -9.98 -8.90
CA VAL A 81 -2.31 -8.90 -9.79
C VAL A 81 -1.44 -8.79 -11.03
N ILE A 82 -0.11 -8.82 -10.88
CA ILE A 82 0.84 -8.77 -11.99
C ILE A 82 0.65 -9.99 -12.91
N ASP A 83 0.58 -11.19 -12.35
CA ASP A 83 0.42 -12.44 -13.11
C ASP A 83 -0.88 -12.42 -13.93
N LEU A 84 -1.98 -11.92 -13.36
CA LEU A 84 -3.24 -11.75 -14.09
C LEU A 84 -3.11 -10.76 -15.24
N ILE A 85 -2.50 -9.59 -15.02
CA ILE A 85 -2.29 -8.57 -16.07
C ILE A 85 -1.44 -9.16 -17.20
N VAL A 86 -0.40 -9.91 -16.88
CA VAL A 86 0.46 -10.59 -17.85
C VAL A 86 -0.33 -11.64 -18.64
N ALA A 87 -1.17 -12.45 -17.96
CA ALA A 87 -2.02 -13.44 -18.60
C ALA A 87 -3.03 -12.80 -19.56
N ALA A 88 -3.72 -11.75 -19.11
CA ALA A 88 -4.65 -10.97 -19.93
C ALA A 88 -3.99 -10.45 -21.21
N LYS A 89 -2.79 -9.87 -21.10
CA LYS A 89 -2.03 -9.39 -22.27
C LYS A 89 -1.64 -10.51 -23.23
N LYS A 90 -1.18 -11.65 -22.70
CA LYS A 90 -0.84 -12.83 -23.51
C LYS A 90 -2.06 -13.36 -24.25
N LEU A 91 -3.22 -13.35 -23.60
CA LEU A 91 -4.49 -13.75 -24.19
C LEU A 91 -4.91 -12.80 -25.32
N VAL A 92 -4.89 -11.48 -25.09
CA VAL A 92 -5.21 -10.48 -26.11
C VAL A 92 -4.28 -10.59 -27.32
N LYS A 93 -2.97 -10.74 -27.10
CA LYS A 93 -2.00 -10.95 -28.18
C LYS A 93 -2.29 -12.24 -28.97
N TYR A 94 -2.70 -13.30 -28.27
CA TYR A 94 -3.06 -14.56 -28.91
C TYR A 94 -4.32 -14.40 -29.78
N VAL A 95 -5.38 -13.78 -29.25
CA VAL A 95 -6.63 -13.46 -29.96
C VAL A 95 -6.36 -12.69 -31.26
N GLU A 96 -5.46 -11.71 -31.20
CA GLU A 96 -5.04 -10.95 -32.37
C GLU A 96 -4.29 -11.82 -33.39
N LEU A 97 -3.35 -12.66 -32.93
CA LEU A 97 -2.57 -13.56 -33.78
C LEU A 97 -3.44 -14.55 -34.56
N ILE A 98 -4.49 -15.09 -33.93
CA ILE A 98 -5.39 -16.06 -34.56
C ILE A 98 -6.66 -15.42 -35.14
N ASN A 99 -6.68 -14.09 -35.26
CA ASN A 99 -7.74 -13.31 -35.88
C ASN A 99 -9.16 -13.59 -35.31
N ILE A 100 -9.27 -13.76 -33.99
CA ILE A 100 -10.56 -13.96 -33.30
C ILE A 100 -11.35 -12.65 -33.20
N ASN A 101 -10.70 -11.50 -33.29
CA ASN A 101 -11.35 -10.18 -33.14
C ASN A 101 -12.54 -9.99 -34.09
N GLN A 102 -12.48 -10.49 -35.32
CA GLN A 102 -13.62 -10.45 -36.25
C GLN A 102 -14.84 -11.21 -35.72
N VAL A 103 -14.60 -12.39 -35.15
CA VAL A 103 -15.65 -13.26 -34.59
C VAL A 103 -16.27 -12.65 -33.34
N LEU A 104 -15.46 -11.95 -32.54
CA LEU A 104 -15.95 -11.20 -31.38
C LEU A 104 -16.86 -10.05 -31.83
N GLU A 105 -16.48 -9.32 -32.88
CA GLU A 105 -17.31 -8.26 -33.45
C GLU A 105 -18.64 -8.82 -33.98
N ASP A 106 -18.63 -9.98 -34.65
CA ASP A 106 -19.84 -10.68 -35.09
C ASP A 106 -20.76 -11.07 -33.91
N LYS A 107 -20.17 -11.41 -32.75
CA LYS A 107 -20.89 -11.68 -31.49
C LYS A 107 -21.19 -10.40 -30.69
N SER A 108 -21.20 -9.22 -31.31
CA SER A 108 -21.47 -7.92 -30.65
C SER A 108 -20.56 -7.62 -29.44
N SER A 109 -19.36 -8.20 -29.42
CA SER A 109 -18.40 -8.09 -28.34
C SER A 109 -17.28 -7.12 -28.70
N PRO A 110 -16.74 -6.36 -27.74
CA PRO A 110 -15.71 -5.39 -28.05
C PRO A 110 -14.43 -6.08 -28.54
N ARG A 111 -13.80 -5.45 -29.54
CA ARG A 111 -12.49 -5.84 -30.04
C ARG A 111 -11.46 -5.79 -28.91
N LEU A 112 -10.63 -6.83 -28.82
CA LEU A 112 -9.52 -6.87 -27.88
C LEU A 112 -8.30 -6.21 -28.50
N LEU A 113 -7.87 -5.11 -27.88
CA LEU A 113 -6.72 -4.32 -28.31
C LEU A 113 -5.57 -4.49 -27.32
N GLN A 114 -4.36 -4.67 -27.85
CA GLN A 114 -3.16 -4.79 -27.03
C GLN A 114 -2.93 -3.50 -26.23
N CYS A 115 -2.69 -3.64 -24.92
CA CYS A 115 -2.36 -2.51 -24.06
C CYS A 115 -0.86 -2.31 -23.82
N THR A 116 -0.52 -1.05 -23.51
CA THR A 116 0.78 -0.64 -22.96
C THR A 116 0.63 -0.44 -21.45
N ILE A 117 1.34 -1.24 -20.63
CA ILE A 117 1.20 -1.24 -19.15
C ILE A 117 1.49 0.14 -18.55
N ILE A 118 2.46 0.86 -19.12
CA ILE A 118 2.89 2.18 -18.62
C ILE A 118 1.77 3.23 -18.77
N ARG A 119 0.77 2.98 -19.63
CA ARG A 119 -0.36 3.90 -19.84
C ARG A 119 -1.58 3.35 -19.12
N TRP A 120 -1.88 3.88 -17.93
CA TRP A 120 -3.01 3.49 -17.10
C TRP A 120 -4.34 3.38 -17.86
N LEU A 121 -4.63 4.34 -18.74
CA LEU A 121 -5.83 4.32 -19.56
C LEU A 121 -5.84 3.15 -20.55
N SER A 122 -4.70 2.82 -21.15
CA SER A 122 -4.55 1.68 -22.07
C SER A 122 -4.76 0.36 -21.34
N LEU A 123 -4.18 0.21 -20.14
CA LEU A 123 -4.38 -0.97 -19.31
C LEU A 123 -5.85 -1.13 -18.91
N SER A 124 -6.47 -0.08 -18.36
CA SER A 124 -7.88 -0.10 -17.95
C SER A 124 -8.81 -0.47 -19.11
N ASN A 125 -8.62 0.14 -20.29
CA ASN A 125 -9.45 -0.15 -21.45
C ASN A 125 -9.29 -1.59 -21.95
N CYS A 126 -8.07 -2.14 -21.93
CA CYS A 126 -7.83 -3.52 -22.32
C CYS A 126 -8.46 -4.52 -21.35
N LEU A 127 -8.34 -4.28 -20.03
CA LEU A 127 -8.95 -5.15 -19.03
C LEU A 127 -10.48 -5.10 -19.10
N GLU A 128 -11.07 -3.91 -19.28
CA GLU A 128 -12.52 -3.77 -19.47
C GLU A 128 -13.03 -4.45 -20.76
N ALA A 129 -12.30 -4.31 -21.87
CA ALA A 129 -12.64 -4.99 -23.12
C ALA A 129 -12.55 -6.51 -22.94
N LEU A 130 -11.51 -7.01 -22.26
CA LEU A 130 -11.37 -8.43 -21.95
C LEU A 130 -12.52 -8.94 -21.10
N LEU A 131 -12.90 -8.22 -20.03
CA LEU A 131 -14.02 -8.61 -19.16
C LEU A 131 -15.32 -8.71 -19.96
N LYS A 132 -15.62 -7.71 -20.80
CA LYS A 132 -16.84 -7.67 -21.62
C LYS A 132 -16.88 -8.79 -22.66
N SER A 133 -15.73 -9.14 -23.23
CA SER A 133 -15.62 -10.19 -24.26
C SER A 133 -15.35 -11.57 -23.67
N PHE A 134 -15.25 -11.72 -22.34
CA PHE A 134 -14.77 -12.95 -21.71
C PHE A 134 -15.66 -14.16 -22.02
N GLN A 135 -16.96 -14.03 -21.81
CA GLN A 135 -17.93 -15.09 -22.08
C GLN A 135 -17.97 -15.48 -23.57
N PRO A 136 -18.14 -14.54 -24.53
CA PRO A 136 -18.01 -14.80 -25.97
C PRO A 136 -16.69 -15.49 -26.35
N LEU A 137 -15.59 -15.12 -25.68
CA LEU A 137 -14.27 -15.67 -25.94
C LEU A 137 -14.16 -17.11 -25.43
N CYS A 138 -14.74 -17.46 -24.28
CA CYS A 138 -14.87 -18.85 -23.84
C CYS A 138 -15.62 -19.69 -24.87
N GLU A 139 -16.77 -19.21 -25.37
CA GLU A 139 -17.56 -19.92 -26.39
C GLU A 139 -16.76 -20.15 -27.67
N ILE A 140 -16.03 -19.13 -28.17
CA ILE A 140 -15.20 -19.27 -29.37
C ILE A 140 -14.07 -20.29 -29.14
N PHE A 141 -13.47 -20.31 -27.95
CA PHE A 141 -12.43 -21.29 -27.62
C PHE A 141 -12.97 -22.71 -27.58
N ASP A 142 -14.21 -22.88 -27.14
CA ASP A 142 -14.92 -24.15 -27.11
C ASP A 142 -15.29 -24.61 -28.53
N GLU A 143 -15.92 -23.73 -29.32
CA GLU A 143 -16.32 -23.99 -30.71
C GLU A 143 -15.12 -24.35 -31.61
N ARG A 144 -14.00 -23.66 -31.43
CA ARG A 144 -12.79 -23.83 -32.25
C ARG A 144 -11.77 -24.80 -31.65
N GLN A 145 -12.10 -25.48 -30.55
CA GLN A 145 -11.22 -26.42 -29.85
C GLN A 145 -9.83 -25.84 -29.54
N LEU A 146 -9.79 -24.57 -29.11
CA LEU A 146 -8.56 -23.87 -28.79
C LEU A 146 -8.08 -24.21 -27.38
N ASN A 147 -6.82 -23.87 -27.08
CA ASN A 147 -6.25 -24.10 -25.75
C ASN A 147 -6.96 -23.24 -24.67
N LYS A 148 -7.91 -23.85 -23.95
CA LYS A 148 -8.72 -23.24 -22.88
C LYS A 148 -7.91 -22.79 -21.67
N GLU A 149 -6.75 -23.41 -21.41
CA GLU A 149 -5.86 -23.05 -20.30
C GLU A 149 -5.47 -21.57 -20.34
N ARG A 150 -5.44 -20.95 -21.54
CA ARG A 150 -5.16 -19.53 -21.72
C ARG A 150 -6.26 -18.62 -21.18
N VAL A 151 -7.51 -19.08 -21.21
CA VAL A 151 -8.69 -18.35 -20.74
C VAL A 151 -8.91 -18.62 -19.26
N GLU A 152 -8.75 -19.87 -18.82
CA GLU A 152 -8.91 -20.31 -17.43
C GLU A 152 -7.93 -19.65 -16.46
N LYS A 153 -6.73 -19.26 -16.93
CA LYS A 153 -5.77 -18.48 -16.13
C LYS A 153 -6.26 -17.07 -15.78
N THR A 154 -7.32 -16.59 -16.41
CA THR A 154 -7.90 -15.27 -16.14
C THR A 154 -8.92 -15.39 -15.02
N ASN A 155 -8.54 -15.01 -13.81
CA ASN A 155 -9.47 -14.91 -12.69
C ASN A 155 -10.39 -13.68 -12.88
N VAL A 156 -11.64 -13.93 -13.28
CA VAL A 156 -12.64 -12.89 -13.58
C VAL A 156 -12.95 -12.01 -12.36
N VAL A 157 -13.06 -12.61 -11.16
CA VAL A 157 -13.33 -11.86 -9.93
C VAL A 157 -12.19 -10.89 -9.59
N LEU A 158 -10.94 -11.33 -9.76
CA LEU A 158 -9.78 -10.47 -9.56
C LEU A 158 -9.69 -9.40 -10.65
N LEU A 159 -10.05 -9.75 -11.90
CA LEU A 159 -10.11 -8.81 -13.02
C LEU A 159 -11.10 -7.66 -12.75
N GLU A 160 -12.31 -7.98 -12.28
CA GLU A 160 -13.33 -7.00 -11.89
C GLU A 160 -12.82 -6.06 -10.80
N LYS A 161 -12.20 -6.60 -9.75
CA LYS A 161 -11.63 -5.80 -8.66
C LYS A 161 -10.52 -4.86 -9.15
N ILE A 162 -9.66 -5.31 -10.07
CA ILE A 162 -8.63 -4.47 -10.65
C ILE A 162 -9.24 -3.36 -11.51
N ILE A 163 -10.27 -3.66 -12.31
CA ILE A 163 -10.98 -2.66 -13.10
C ILE A 163 -11.64 -1.61 -12.20
N GLU A 164 -12.27 -2.04 -11.12
CA GLU A 164 -12.87 -1.14 -10.13
C GLU A 164 -11.81 -0.24 -9.47
N PHE A 165 -10.69 -0.82 -9.05
CA PHE A 165 -9.54 -0.07 -8.52
C PHE A 165 -8.97 0.95 -9.52
N LEU A 166 -8.93 0.61 -10.82
CA LEU A 166 -8.42 1.51 -11.86
C LEU A 166 -9.42 2.59 -12.29
N LYS A 167 -10.70 2.49 -11.91
CA LYS A 167 -11.76 3.39 -12.36
C LYS A 167 -11.49 4.88 -12.04
N PRO A 168 -11.03 5.27 -10.82
CA PRO A 168 -10.68 6.66 -10.52
C PRO A 168 -9.52 7.17 -11.40
N TRP A 169 -8.50 6.32 -11.61
CA TRP A 169 -7.35 6.63 -12.48
C TRP A 169 -7.76 6.87 -13.93
N LYS A 170 -8.66 6.04 -14.46
CA LYS A 170 -9.22 6.20 -15.80
C LYS A 170 -10.01 7.51 -15.92
N GLN A 171 -10.86 7.83 -14.95
CA GLN A 171 -11.64 9.07 -14.96
C GLN A 171 -10.74 10.31 -14.97
N VAL A 172 -9.74 10.36 -14.08
CA VAL A 172 -8.78 11.48 -14.02
C VAL A 172 -7.97 11.58 -15.31
N SER A 173 -7.45 10.45 -15.80
CA SER A 173 -6.67 10.41 -17.06
C SER A 173 -7.49 10.91 -18.26
N THR A 174 -8.76 10.51 -18.35
CA THR A 174 -9.65 10.91 -19.45
C THR A 174 -9.94 12.42 -19.41
N ARG A 175 -10.13 12.99 -18.22
CA ARG A 175 -10.33 14.43 -18.04
C ARG A 175 -9.06 15.24 -18.31
N LEU A 176 -7.89 14.72 -17.97
CA LEU A 176 -6.61 15.39 -18.24
C LEU A 176 -6.24 15.40 -19.72
N GLN A 177 -6.60 14.33 -20.45
CA GLN A 177 -6.26 14.15 -21.87
C GLN A 177 -7.28 14.77 -22.84
N THR A 178 -8.36 15.37 -22.35
CA THR A 178 -9.33 16.05 -23.22
C THR A 178 -8.70 17.28 -23.87
N THR A 179 -8.92 17.43 -25.18
CA THR A 179 -8.49 18.61 -25.95
C THR A 179 -9.61 19.66 -26.06
N ASN A 180 -10.82 19.32 -25.63
CA ASN A 180 -12.02 20.13 -25.86
C ASN A 180 -12.21 21.24 -24.80
N ILE A 181 -11.58 21.09 -23.63
CA ILE A 181 -11.70 22.02 -22.50
C ILE A 181 -10.31 22.11 -21.82
N PRO A 182 -9.86 23.29 -21.36
CA PRO A 182 -8.57 23.42 -20.68
C PRO A 182 -8.45 22.47 -19.48
N SER A 183 -7.60 21.45 -19.51
CA SER A 183 -7.65 20.40 -18.48
C SER A 183 -6.86 20.71 -17.19
N ILE A 184 -6.17 21.85 -17.10
CA ILE A 184 -5.32 22.15 -15.94
C ILE A 184 -6.10 22.28 -14.61
N TYR A 185 -7.37 22.73 -14.67
CA TYR A 185 -8.22 22.85 -13.47
C TYR A 185 -8.61 21.50 -12.87
N VAL A 186 -8.47 20.39 -13.61
CA VAL A 186 -8.78 19.04 -13.09
C VAL A 186 -7.59 18.38 -12.40
N VAL A 187 -6.40 18.99 -12.41
CA VAL A 187 -5.19 18.41 -11.81
C VAL A 187 -5.33 18.26 -10.30
N ILE A 188 -5.60 19.37 -9.58
CA ILE A 188 -5.73 19.34 -8.11
C ILE A 188 -6.91 18.45 -7.67
N PRO A 189 -8.13 18.62 -8.18
CA PRO A 189 -9.26 17.73 -7.85
C PRO A 189 -9.00 16.26 -8.22
N GLY A 190 -8.24 16.03 -9.30
CA GLY A 190 -7.83 14.70 -9.72
C GLY A 190 -6.91 14.03 -8.70
N VAL A 191 -5.89 14.75 -8.21
CA VAL A 191 -5.00 14.25 -7.15
C VAL A 191 -5.77 13.91 -5.87
N GLU A 192 -6.71 14.76 -5.46
CA GLU A 192 -7.55 14.51 -4.28
C GLU A 192 -8.42 13.26 -4.46
N SER A 193 -9.09 13.14 -5.62
CA SER A 193 -9.91 11.96 -5.94
C SER A 193 -9.10 10.67 -5.89
N LEU A 194 -7.87 10.68 -6.40
CA LEU A 194 -6.97 9.53 -6.37
C LEU A 194 -6.52 9.19 -4.95
N LYS A 195 -6.18 10.19 -4.14
CA LYS A 195 -5.85 9.98 -2.72
C LYS A 195 -7.00 9.33 -1.98
N THR A 196 -8.23 9.83 -2.16
CA THR A 196 -9.42 9.25 -1.53
C THR A 196 -9.65 7.81 -1.98
N SER A 197 -9.40 7.48 -3.25
CA SER A 197 -9.53 6.09 -3.74
C SER A 197 -8.53 5.10 -3.16
N LEU A 198 -7.42 5.59 -2.58
CA LEU A 198 -6.39 4.77 -1.93
C LEU A 198 -6.57 4.70 -0.41
N GLN A 199 -7.54 5.42 0.17
CA GLN A 199 -7.80 5.34 1.59
C GLN A 199 -8.40 3.98 1.94
N LEU A 200 -7.90 3.37 3.01
CA LEU A 200 -8.44 2.14 3.58
C LEU A 200 -9.91 2.35 3.92
N THR A 201 -10.78 1.55 3.33
CA THR A 201 -12.19 1.54 3.71
C THR A 201 -12.37 0.68 4.96
N SER A 202 -13.39 0.95 5.77
CA SER A 202 -13.68 0.21 7.00
C SER A 202 -14.00 -1.29 6.77
N ASN A 203 -14.20 -1.71 5.52
CA ASN A 203 -14.29 -3.12 5.12
C ASN A 203 -12.91 -3.79 5.01
N ASP A 204 -11.86 -3.03 4.69
CA ASP A 204 -10.49 -3.56 4.59
C ASP A 204 -9.92 -3.90 5.98
N THR A 205 -10.36 -3.20 7.02
CA THR A 205 -9.92 -3.40 8.41
C THR A 205 -10.51 -4.66 9.06
N LYS A 206 -11.72 -5.08 8.64
CA LYS A 206 -12.39 -6.28 9.17
C LYS A 206 -11.71 -7.59 8.72
N LEU A 207 -11.24 -7.63 7.47
CA LEU A 207 -10.50 -8.78 6.92
C LEU A 207 -9.16 -9.05 7.63
N SER A 208 -8.55 -8.02 8.20
CA SER A 208 -7.33 -8.15 9.03
C SER A 208 -7.62 -8.68 10.45
N ASN A 209 -8.79 -8.43 11.01
CA ASN A 209 -9.13 -8.86 12.37
C ASN A 209 -9.74 -10.27 12.43
N GLU A 210 -10.47 -10.73 11.42
CA GLU A 210 -11.11 -12.05 11.43
C GLU A 210 -10.13 -13.22 11.21
N LYS A 211 -8.92 -12.98 10.67
CA LYS A 211 -7.90 -14.02 10.47
C LYS A 211 -6.91 -14.16 11.64
N GLY A 212 -7.05 -13.36 12.70
CA GLY A 212 -6.20 -13.42 13.90
C GLY A 212 -6.73 -14.34 15.01
N ASN A 213 -7.96 -14.85 14.91
CA ASN A 213 -8.63 -15.60 15.99
C ASN A 213 -8.73 -17.12 15.75
N ASN A 214 -8.00 -17.67 14.78
CA ASN A 214 -7.89 -19.12 14.60
C ASN A 214 -6.42 -19.56 14.77
N TYR A 215 -5.94 -19.51 16.01
CA TYR A 215 -4.89 -20.38 16.54
C TYR A 215 -5.24 -20.74 17.97
#